data_AF-A0A4Q2XGJ0-F1
#
_entry.id   AF-A0A4Q2XGJ0-F1
#
_cell.length_a   1.000
_cell.length_b   1.000
_cell.length_c   1.000
_cell.angle_alpha   90.00
_cell.angle_beta   90.00
_cell.angle_gamma   90.00
#
_symmetry.space_group_name_H-M   'P 1'
#
loop_
_entity.id
_entity.type
_entity.pdbx_description
1 polymer ?
#
loop_
_entity_poly.entity_id
_entity_poly.type
_entity_poly.pdbx_seq_one_letter_code
_entity_poly.pdbx_strand_id
1 'polypeptide(L)'
;MARGLGLNVGWPFRKIWRHPLLGSMVKRLEIEGGDISVGWGYRPSGKSAMGNAVGTERRLLLLEDGFIRSLRPGSKVAYSLVADSQGIYYDATGCSDLLVALESGKPTGWMRAGEEPEVQELMRRFRELGVSKYNWYPGEYSGVRLPAETGVLVVDQTRGDTSHVYGGMAPGDFDRMIKDALDEHPDEPVYVRSHPDHRYRGKHSCFAPWVFTEPRIKLLPPDLSPAQCFSFCREIYAGTSLMGMEGLLHGCKVKTYGWNFYAGWGLTEDRGTRGPQRQNRLDLATLFKSAYLQYTHYFDPDTLESCGMNDILDHLALQKETFLANRGQRVTVGFSSWKKTIVLDYLRGPSTEIAQVASFGEAEKSASGEAQVLVWGRRPEIPESFKGRAVRVEDGFIRSKGLGAAFNFPYSWVLDRTGIYFDGGAPSDLENLLNEGFTDSDLAGARELIGILREKRLTKYNLTGDGVSLDRKLVNGRKVILVPGQVEADASIAFGSPEVKSNIELLRRVRAAEPD
;
A
#
# COMPACT_ATOMS: atom_id res chain seq x y z
N MET A 1 20.17 -1.22 11.51
CA MET A 1 21.40 -1.14 10.70
C MET A 1 21.84 -2.57 10.37
N ALA A 2 21.86 -2.96 9.09
CA ALA A 2 22.04 -4.35 8.65
C ALA A 2 23.49 -4.89 8.69
N ARG A 3 24.48 -4.12 9.18
CA ARG A 3 25.91 -4.47 9.14
C ARG A 3 26.35 -5.58 10.12
N GLY A 4 25.42 -6.30 10.75
CA GLY A 4 25.68 -7.43 11.65
C GLY A 4 25.05 -8.76 11.21
N LEU A 5 24.50 -8.84 9.99
CA LEU A 5 23.71 -9.99 9.54
C LEU A 5 24.54 -11.17 8.98
N GLY A 6 25.87 -11.08 8.96
CA GLY A 6 26.75 -12.12 8.39
C GLY A 6 26.76 -12.19 6.86
N LEU A 7 26.05 -11.31 6.15
CA LEU A 7 25.97 -11.34 4.68
C LEU A 7 27.23 -10.77 4.01
N ASN A 8 27.63 -11.38 2.88
CA ASN A 8 28.70 -10.89 2.02
C ASN A 8 28.12 -10.03 0.90
N VAL A 9 28.39 -8.72 0.96
CA VAL A 9 28.03 -7.78 -0.10
C VAL A 9 29.31 -7.19 -0.69
N GLY A 10 29.52 -7.42 -1.99
CA GLY A 10 30.69 -6.93 -2.72
C GLY A 10 30.86 -5.40 -2.62
N TRP A 11 32.10 -4.95 -2.47
CA TRP A 11 32.45 -3.52 -2.59
C TRP A 11 32.45 -3.11 -4.08
N PRO A 12 31.96 -1.91 -4.46
CA PRO A 12 31.46 -0.80 -3.62
C PRO A 12 29.94 -0.83 -3.35
N PHE A 13 29.23 -1.94 -3.62
CA PHE A 13 27.76 -1.99 -3.72
C PHE A 13 26.99 -2.06 -2.39
N ARG A 14 27.46 -1.34 -1.37
CA ARG A 14 26.93 -1.35 -0.01
C ARG A 14 25.55 -0.68 0.16
N LYS A 15 24.90 -0.23 -0.92
CA LYS A 15 23.55 0.37 -0.87
C LYS A 15 22.49 -0.64 -0.44
N ILE A 16 22.68 -1.93 -0.72
CA ILE A 16 21.74 -2.99 -0.34
C ILE A 16 21.51 -3.06 1.17
N TRP A 17 22.55 -2.75 1.98
CA TRP A 17 22.47 -2.68 3.45
C TRP A 17 21.50 -1.62 3.97
N ARG A 18 21.06 -0.69 3.11
CA ARG A 18 20.09 0.36 3.45
C ARG A 18 18.67 0.00 3.02
N HIS A 19 18.46 -1.15 2.37
CA HIS A 19 17.12 -1.59 2.02
C HIS A 19 16.33 -1.91 3.30
N PRO A 20 15.13 -1.34 3.50
CA PRO A 20 14.40 -1.47 4.76
C PRO A 20 14.01 -2.92 5.07
N LEU A 21 13.67 -3.69 4.03
CA LEU A 21 13.27 -5.10 4.18
C LEU A 21 14.45 -6.08 4.28
N LEU A 22 15.71 -5.65 4.18
CA LEU A 22 16.83 -6.60 4.17
C LEU A 22 16.91 -7.38 5.49
N GLY A 23 16.76 -6.72 6.63
CA GLY A 23 16.78 -7.39 7.93
C GLY A 23 15.63 -8.39 8.08
N SER A 24 14.41 -7.98 7.72
CA SER A 24 13.24 -8.85 7.75
C SER A 24 13.38 -10.05 6.82
N MET A 25 13.94 -9.86 5.62
CA MET A 25 14.23 -10.93 4.68
C MET A 25 15.24 -11.93 5.23
N VAL A 26 16.35 -11.45 5.80
CA VAL A 26 17.37 -12.33 6.41
C VAL A 26 16.78 -13.16 7.54
N LYS A 27 15.98 -12.54 8.42
CA LYS A 27 15.28 -13.24 9.50
C LYS A 27 14.30 -14.28 8.93
N ARG A 28 13.51 -13.90 7.91
CA ARG A 28 12.51 -14.78 7.27
C ARG A 28 13.12 -16.00 6.59
N LEU A 29 14.29 -15.85 5.99
CA LEU A 29 15.01 -16.93 5.33
C LEU A 29 15.88 -17.75 6.31
N GLU A 30 15.95 -17.34 7.58
CA GLU A 30 16.76 -17.99 8.63
C GLU A 30 18.25 -18.09 8.25
N ILE A 31 18.79 -17.01 7.69
CA ILE A 31 20.16 -16.98 7.14
C ILE A 31 21.13 -16.06 7.90
N GLU A 32 20.77 -15.65 9.11
CA GLU A 32 21.65 -14.82 9.95
C GLU A 32 22.97 -15.55 10.25
N GLY A 33 24.09 -14.88 9.96
CA GLY A 33 25.44 -15.45 10.22
C GLY A 33 25.92 -16.48 9.20
N GLY A 34 25.16 -16.77 8.14
CA GLY A 34 25.57 -17.70 7.07
C GLY A 34 26.55 -17.08 6.06
N ASP A 35 27.36 -17.91 5.40
CA ASP A 35 28.28 -17.47 4.33
C ASP A 35 27.52 -17.31 2.99
N ILE A 36 26.82 -16.18 2.85
CA ILE A 36 25.91 -15.90 1.73
C ILE A 36 26.36 -14.66 0.95
N SER A 37 26.52 -14.81 -0.35
CA SER A 37 26.77 -13.69 -1.27
C SER A 37 25.44 -13.06 -1.69
N VAL A 38 25.24 -11.78 -1.35
CA VAL A 38 23.98 -11.07 -1.58
C VAL A 38 24.13 -9.96 -2.61
N GLY A 39 23.22 -9.91 -3.58
CA GLY A 39 23.19 -8.89 -4.63
C GLY A 39 21.78 -8.52 -5.07
N TRP A 40 21.68 -7.59 -6.02
CA TRP A 40 20.38 -7.09 -6.52
C TRP A 40 20.23 -7.41 -8.00
N GLY A 41 19.35 -8.35 -8.34
CA GLY A 41 19.12 -8.85 -9.70
C GLY A 41 20.43 -9.09 -10.45
N TYR A 42 20.53 -8.66 -11.70
CA TYR A 42 21.77 -8.61 -12.49
C TYR A 42 22.40 -7.22 -12.56
N ARG A 43 22.13 -6.36 -11.57
CA ARG A 43 22.92 -5.14 -11.39
C ARG A 43 24.36 -5.51 -11.01
N PRO A 44 25.32 -4.55 -11.04
CA PRO A 44 26.70 -4.84 -10.66
C PRO A 44 26.86 -5.54 -9.29
N SER A 45 25.99 -5.25 -8.32
CA SER A 45 25.94 -5.96 -7.02
C SER A 45 25.59 -7.44 -7.17
N GLY A 46 24.59 -7.75 -7.99
CA GLY A 46 24.17 -9.12 -8.30
C GLY A 46 25.25 -9.91 -9.02
N LYS A 47 25.81 -9.33 -10.08
CA LYS A 47 26.92 -9.95 -10.83
C LYS A 47 28.13 -10.22 -9.92
N SER A 48 28.44 -9.29 -9.01
CA SER A 48 29.48 -9.50 -8.00
C SER A 48 29.13 -10.63 -7.04
N ALA A 49 27.88 -10.70 -6.56
CA ALA A 49 27.45 -11.78 -5.68
C ALA A 49 27.52 -13.16 -6.36
N MET A 50 27.09 -13.25 -7.62
CA MET A 50 27.21 -14.47 -8.43
C MET A 50 28.67 -14.87 -8.58
N GLY A 51 29.56 -13.95 -8.99
CA GLY A 51 30.99 -14.24 -9.14
C GLY A 51 31.66 -14.69 -7.84
N ASN A 52 31.23 -14.15 -6.69
CA ASN A 52 31.74 -14.55 -5.38
C ASN A 52 31.22 -15.90 -4.89
N ALA A 53 30.08 -16.37 -5.41
CA ALA A 53 29.50 -17.67 -5.09
C ALA A 53 30.07 -18.78 -5.98
N VAL A 54 30.35 -18.48 -7.26
CA VAL A 54 30.90 -19.45 -8.23
C VAL A 54 32.21 -20.06 -7.72
N GLY A 55 32.27 -21.39 -7.70
CA GLY A 55 33.46 -22.14 -7.29
C GLY A 55 33.76 -22.08 -5.78
N THR A 56 32.79 -21.66 -4.97
CA THR A 56 32.88 -21.61 -3.50
C THR A 56 31.71 -22.36 -2.86
N GLU A 57 31.78 -22.63 -1.56
CA GLU A 57 30.65 -23.19 -0.79
C GLU A 57 29.59 -22.13 -0.42
N ARG A 58 29.78 -20.87 -0.84
CA ARG A 58 28.88 -19.76 -0.51
C ARG A 58 27.55 -19.90 -1.23
N ARG A 59 26.46 -19.74 -0.48
CA ARG A 59 25.12 -19.67 -1.07
C ARG A 59 24.91 -18.31 -1.74
N LEU A 60 24.16 -18.27 -2.82
CA LEU A 60 23.79 -17.04 -3.52
C LEU A 60 22.40 -16.57 -3.06
N LEU A 61 22.24 -15.25 -2.90
CA LEU A 61 20.95 -14.60 -2.70
C LEU A 61 20.86 -13.36 -3.60
N LEU A 62 20.11 -13.48 -4.69
CA LEU A 62 19.74 -12.37 -5.54
C LEU A 62 18.38 -11.83 -5.10
N LEU A 63 18.33 -10.54 -4.81
CA LEU A 63 17.10 -9.82 -4.43
C LEU A 63 16.60 -8.96 -5.59
N GLU A 64 15.29 -8.82 -5.70
CA GLU A 64 14.63 -7.81 -6.53
C GLU A 64 13.35 -7.32 -5.84
N ASP A 65 12.79 -6.22 -6.35
CA ASP A 65 11.44 -5.78 -5.96
C ASP A 65 10.43 -6.91 -6.25
N GLY A 66 9.53 -7.19 -5.30
CA GLY A 66 8.44 -8.13 -5.51
C GLY A 66 7.38 -7.62 -6.49
N PHE A 67 6.47 -8.53 -6.87
CA PHE A 67 5.44 -8.23 -7.88
C PHE A 67 4.35 -7.28 -7.40
N ILE A 68 4.13 -7.16 -6.08
CA ILE A 68 3.34 -6.10 -5.44
C ILE A 68 4.29 -5.31 -4.54
N ARG A 69 4.87 -4.24 -5.05
CA ARG A 69 6.02 -3.61 -4.40
C ARG A 69 5.62 -2.55 -3.38
N SER A 70 4.75 -1.61 -3.72
CA SER A 70 4.51 -0.40 -2.90
C SER A 70 3.35 0.45 -3.46
N LEU A 71 2.97 1.54 -2.77
CA LEU A 71 2.08 2.55 -3.38
C LEU A 71 2.73 3.22 -4.62
N ARG A 72 3.94 3.77 -4.49
CA ARG A 72 4.59 4.57 -5.55
C ARG A 72 5.93 3.98 -5.98
N PRO A 73 6.33 4.14 -7.26
CA PRO A 73 7.70 3.92 -7.68
C PRO A 73 8.70 4.69 -6.81
N GLY A 74 9.76 4.01 -6.39
CA GLY A 74 10.81 4.63 -5.58
C GLY A 74 10.44 4.92 -4.12
N SER A 75 9.25 4.50 -3.67
CA SER A 75 8.88 4.55 -2.25
C SER A 75 9.92 3.87 -1.37
N LYS A 76 10.21 4.48 -0.21
CA LYS A 76 11.01 3.88 0.86
C LYS A 76 10.29 2.72 1.50
N VAL A 77 8.96 2.78 1.62
CA VAL A 77 8.14 1.65 2.06
C VAL A 77 7.96 0.70 0.90
N ALA A 78 8.28 -0.57 1.12
CA ALA A 78 8.07 -1.68 0.21
C ALA A 78 7.34 -2.79 0.96
N TYR A 79 6.49 -3.52 0.25
CA TYR A 79 5.68 -4.62 0.78
C TYR A 79 6.31 -5.97 0.53
N SER A 80 7.19 -6.07 -0.47
CA SER A 80 7.72 -7.36 -0.88
C SER A 80 9.06 -7.30 -1.59
N LEU A 81 9.74 -8.44 -1.53
CA LEU A 81 10.96 -8.73 -2.27
C LEU A 81 10.86 -10.15 -2.83
N VAL A 82 11.52 -10.41 -3.96
CA VAL A 82 11.84 -11.78 -4.38
C VAL A 82 13.23 -12.16 -3.89
N ALA A 83 13.44 -13.45 -3.68
CA ALA A 83 14.72 -14.04 -3.29
C ALA A 83 15.02 -15.21 -4.24
N ASP A 84 16.21 -15.23 -4.83
CA ASP A 84 16.60 -16.23 -5.82
C ASP A 84 18.03 -16.76 -5.57
N SER A 85 18.18 -18.08 -5.63
CA SER A 85 19.41 -18.79 -5.30
C SER A 85 20.27 -19.12 -6.53
N GLN A 86 19.74 -18.94 -7.74
CA GLN A 86 20.39 -19.41 -8.97
C GLN A 86 20.54 -18.28 -10.00
N GLY A 87 19.50 -17.45 -10.17
CA GLY A 87 19.41 -16.45 -11.22
C GLY A 87 18.36 -15.40 -10.88
N ILE A 88 17.59 -14.94 -11.87
CA ILE A 88 16.49 -14.01 -11.61
C ILE A 88 15.37 -14.19 -12.63
N TYR A 89 14.12 -14.02 -12.20
CA TYR A 89 12.92 -14.33 -13.00
C TYR A 89 12.85 -13.69 -14.40
N TYR A 90 13.49 -12.54 -14.63
CA TYR A 90 13.46 -11.87 -15.93
C TYR A 90 14.53 -12.38 -16.91
N ASP A 91 15.36 -13.34 -16.49
CA ASP A 91 16.31 -14.01 -17.36
C ASP A 91 15.66 -15.18 -18.08
N ALA A 92 15.42 -14.99 -19.38
CA ALA A 92 14.85 -16.01 -20.26
C ALA A 92 15.78 -17.20 -20.44
N THR A 93 17.09 -17.01 -20.33
CA THR A 93 18.10 -18.02 -20.69
C THR A 93 18.73 -18.70 -19.48
N GLY A 94 18.57 -18.11 -18.31
CA GLY A 94 19.12 -18.60 -17.05
C GLY A 94 18.19 -19.53 -16.28
N CYS A 95 18.73 -20.07 -15.18
CA CYS A 95 17.97 -20.81 -14.19
C CYS A 95 17.64 -19.87 -13.02
N SER A 96 16.38 -19.50 -12.87
CA SER A 96 15.88 -18.85 -11.65
C SER A 96 15.09 -19.85 -10.83
N ASP A 97 15.01 -19.65 -9.51
CA ASP A 97 14.20 -20.51 -8.65
C ASP A 97 12.74 -20.58 -9.16
N LEU A 98 12.19 -19.44 -9.61
CA LEU A 98 10.85 -19.37 -10.19
C LEU A 98 10.70 -20.24 -11.45
N LEU A 99 11.62 -20.12 -12.41
CA LEU A 99 11.53 -20.90 -13.66
C LEU A 99 11.68 -22.40 -13.39
N VAL A 100 12.58 -22.79 -12.48
CA VAL A 100 12.73 -24.19 -12.05
C VAL A 100 11.46 -24.70 -11.37
N ALA A 101 10.82 -23.87 -10.54
CA ALA A 101 9.58 -24.25 -9.88
C ALA A 101 8.39 -24.36 -10.85
N LEU A 102 8.30 -23.48 -11.83
CA LEU A 102 7.28 -23.54 -12.89
C LEU A 102 7.45 -24.80 -13.76
N GLU A 103 8.69 -25.20 -14.04
CA GLU A 103 8.98 -26.42 -14.81
C GLU A 103 8.72 -27.69 -13.99
N SER A 104 9.12 -27.72 -12.71
CA SER A 104 9.02 -28.92 -11.87
C SER A 104 7.72 -29.07 -11.08
N GLY A 105 6.91 -28.00 -11.00
CA GLY A 105 5.71 -27.91 -10.18
C GLY A 105 5.98 -27.83 -8.67
N LYS A 106 7.24 -27.64 -8.24
CA LYS A 106 7.63 -27.62 -6.81
C LYS A 106 8.49 -26.39 -6.48
N PRO A 107 8.24 -25.70 -5.34
CA PRO A 107 9.10 -24.60 -4.91
C PRO A 107 10.53 -25.11 -4.66
N THR A 108 11.52 -24.27 -4.96
CA THR A 108 12.94 -24.57 -4.80
C THR A 108 13.71 -23.36 -4.27
N GLY A 109 14.97 -23.55 -3.88
CA GLY A 109 15.86 -22.47 -3.46
C GLY A 109 15.29 -21.65 -2.29
N TRP A 110 15.09 -20.35 -2.51
CA TRP A 110 14.54 -19.43 -1.50
C TRP A 110 13.01 -19.25 -1.56
N MET A 111 12.31 -20.05 -2.37
CA MET A 111 10.85 -19.98 -2.46
C MET A 111 10.18 -20.49 -1.19
N ARG A 112 9.01 -19.93 -0.88
CA ARG A 112 8.15 -20.39 0.20
C ARG A 112 7.56 -21.76 -0.14
N ALA A 113 7.55 -22.64 0.85
CA ALA A 113 6.90 -23.94 0.82
C ALA A 113 5.88 -24.02 1.97
N GLY A 114 4.74 -24.67 1.75
CA GLY A 114 3.68 -24.82 2.76
C GLY A 114 2.29 -24.85 2.17
N GLU A 115 1.28 -24.93 3.05
CA GLU A 115 -0.11 -24.67 2.68
C GLU A 115 -0.27 -23.19 2.32
N GLU A 116 -0.91 -22.94 1.18
CA GLU A 116 -1.16 -21.59 0.70
C GLU A 116 -2.67 -21.30 0.82
N PRO A 117 -3.07 -20.03 0.99
CA PRO A 117 -4.48 -19.65 0.97
C PRO A 117 -5.16 -20.05 -0.35
N GLU A 118 -6.49 -19.96 -0.38
CA GLU A 118 -7.27 -20.25 -1.57
C GLU A 118 -6.87 -19.34 -2.74
N VAL A 119 -6.11 -19.88 -3.69
CA VAL A 119 -5.48 -19.13 -4.80
C VAL A 119 -6.51 -18.38 -5.63
N GLN A 120 -7.67 -18.98 -5.88
CA GLN A 120 -8.75 -18.37 -6.66
C GLN A 120 -9.31 -17.11 -5.97
N GLU A 121 -9.46 -17.16 -4.65
CA GLU A 121 -9.91 -16.02 -3.86
C GLU A 121 -8.89 -14.88 -3.90
N LEU A 122 -7.60 -15.18 -3.73
CA LEU A 122 -6.54 -14.17 -3.85
C LEU A 122 -6.48 -13.54 -5.25
N MET A 123 -6.66 -14.32 -6.32
CA MET A 123 -6.72 -13.80 -7.69
C MET A 123 -7.97 -12.92 -7.90
N ARG A 124 -9.12 -13.29 -7.33
CA ARG A 124 -10.35 -12.49 -7.37
C ARG A 124 -10.14 -11.15 -6.66
N ARG A 125 -9.63 -11.16 -5.42
CA ARG A 125 -9.32 -9.96 -4.65
C ARG A 125 -8.31 -9.06 -5.36
N PHE A 126 -7.25 -9.64 -5.94
CA PHE A 126 -6.25 -8.89 -6.72
C PHE A 126 -6.91 -8.12 -7.89
N ARG A 127 -7.79 -8.77 -8.65
CA ARG A 127 -8.51 -8.13 -9.77
C ARG A 127 -9.46 -7.04 -9.31
N GLU A 128 -10.29 -7.32 -8.30
CA GLU A 128 -11.34 -6.41 -7.82
C GLU A 128 -10.74 -5.14 -7.20
N LEU A 129 -9.66 -5.30 -6.43
CA LEU A 129 -8.93 -4.17 -5.88
C LEU A 129 -8.09 -3.44 -6.95
N GLY A 130 -7.94 -4.01 -8.15
CA GLY A 130 -7.09 -3.45 -9.21
C GLY A 130 -5.64 -3.30 -8.77
N VAL A 131 -5.10 -4.35 -8.14
CA VAL A 131 -3.72 -4.35 -7.62
C VAL A 131 -2.71 -4.45 -8.76
N SER A 132 -1.57 -3.77 -8.60
CA SER A 132 -0.43 -3.86 -9.51
C SER A 132 0.88 -3.77 -8.70
N LYS A 133 2.04 -3.82 -9.37
CA LYS A 133 3.34 -3.54 -8.74
C LYS A 133 3.36 -2.22 -7.97
N TYR A 134 2.69 -1.21 -8.50
CA TYR A 134 2.48 0.08 -7.86
C TYR A 134 0.98 0.36 -7.75
N ASN A 135 0.54 1.10 -6.75
CA ASN A 135 -0.88 1.26 -6.40
C ASN A 135 -1.24 2.72 -6.10
N TRP A 136 -0.60 3.66 -6.81
CA TRP A 136 -0.83 5.10 -6.69
C TRP A 136 -1.15 5.68 -8.06
N TYR A 137 -2.43 5.69 -8.41
CA TYR A 137 -2.94 6.11 -9.71
C TYR A 137 -4.03 7.17 -9.51
N PRO A 138 -3.73 8.47 -9.69
CA PRO A 138 -4.72 9.54 -9.52
C PRO A 138 -6.00 9.34 -10.32
N GLY A 139 -5.91 8.73 -11.51
CA GLY A 139 -7.04 8.46 -12.40
C GLY A 139 -8.08 7.49 -11.83
N GLU A 140 -7.76 6.71 -10.80
CA GLU A 140 -8.75 5.90 -10.08
C GLU A 140 -9.69 6.75 -9.20
N TYR A 141 -9.29 7.98 -8.86
CA TYR A 141 -9.97 8.82 -7.87
C TYR A 141 -10.42 10.19 -8.39
N SER A 142 -9.82 10.68 -9.47
CA SER A 142 -10.06 12.02 -10.03
C SER A 142 -11.18 12.10 -11.06
N GLY A 143 -11.88 10.99 -11.35
CA GLY A 143 -12.94 10.94 -12.35
C GLY A 143 -12.45 11.10 -13.79
N VAL A 144 -11.19 10.72 -14.08
CA VAL A 144 -10.65 10.68 -15.45
C VAL A 144 -11.59 9.85 -16.32
N ARG A 145 -12.09 10.45 -17.40
CA ARG A 145 -12.91 9.75 -18.38
C ARG A 145 -12.03 8.73 -19.09
N LEU A 146 -12.42 7.46 -18.98
CA LEU A 146 -11.82 6.40 -19.76
C LEU A 146 -12.18 6.60 -21.25
N PRO A 147 -11.35 6.12 -22.18
CA PRO A 147 -11.70 6.10 -23.59
C PRO A 147 -13.05 5.42 -23.82
N ALA A 148 -13.89 6.00 -24.68
CA ALA A 148 -15.20 5.44 -25.03
C ALA A 148 -15.08 4.28 -26.03
N GLU A 149 -14.08 4.34 -26.90
CA GLU A 149 -13.76 3.28 -27.86
C GLU A 149 -12.89 2.22 -27.18
N THR A 150 -13.19 0.94 -27.44
CA THR A 150 -12.29 -0.17 -27.10
C THR A 150 -11.15 -0.22 -28.10
N GLY A 151 -10.06 -0.90 -27.73
CA GLY A 151 -8.96 -1.16 -28.65
C GLY A 151 -7.92 -2.08 -28.03
N VAL A 152 -6.69 -1.99 -28.53
CA VAL A 152 -5.57 -2.80 -28.03
C VAL A 152 -4.57 -1.98 -27.24
N LEU A 153 -3.92 -2.62 -26.26
CA LEU A 153 -2.92 -1.96 -25.42
C LEU A 153 -1.53 -2.39 -25.83
N VAL A 154 -0.65 -1.42 -26.12
CA VAL A 154 0.78 -1.64 -26.27
C VAL A 154 1.51 -1.05 -25.07
N VAL A 155 2.30 -1.88 -24.39
CA VAL A 155 2.99 -1.51 -23.16
C VAL A 155 4.40 -1.00 -23.45
N ASP A 156 4.64 0.28 -23.16
CA ASP A 156 5.98 0.85 -23.21
C ASP A 156 6.82 0.39 -22.01
N GLN A 157 8.13 0.43 -22.18
CA GLN A 157 9.09 0.17 -21.11
C GLN A 157 10.21 1.21 -21.11
N THR A 158 10.97 1.19 -20.03
CA THR A 158 12.10 2.08 -19.84
C THR A 158 13.31 1.62 -20.66
N ARG A 159 13.92 2.54 -21.42
CA ARG A 159 15.19 2.29 -22.09
C ARG A 159 16.29 1.89 -21.10
N GLY A 160 16.97 0.79 -21.40
CA GLY A 160 18.05 0.25 -20.56
C GLY A 160 17.57 -0.62 -19.38
N ASP A 161 16.29 -1.02 -19.36
CA ASP A 161 15.82 -2.04 -18.44
C ASP A 161 16.52 -3.39 -18.72
N THR A 162 17.04 -4.01 -17.67
CA THR A 162 17.77 -5.28 -17.76
C THR A 162 16.87 -6.40 -18.26
N SER A 163 15.57 -6.35 -17.99
CA SER A 163 14.62 -7.39 -18.42
C SER A 163 14.50 -7.49 -19.94
N HIS A 164 14.76 -6.45 -20.73
CA HIS A 164 14.70 -6.56 -22.20
C HIS A 164 15.86 -7.40 -22.72
N VAL A 165 17.07 -7.11 -22.22
CA VAL A 165 18.30 -7.79 -22.61
C VAL A 165 18.25 -9.26 -22.20
N TYR A 166 17.93 -9.52 -20.94
CA TYR A 166 17.87 -10.88 -20.40
C TYR A 166 16.59 -11.63 -20.80
N GLY A 167 15.53 -10.90 -21.17
CA GLY A 167 14.31 -11.45 -21.73
C GLY A 167 14.37 -11.69 -23.24
N GLY A 168 15.54 -11.57 -23.88
CA GLY A 168 15.72 -11.92 -25.29
C GLY A 168 15.11 -10.95 -26.30
N MET A 169 14.78 -9.72 -25.91
CA MET A 169 14.30 -8.70 -26.84
C MET A 169 15.43 -8.05 -27.63
N ALA A 170 15.24 -7.92 -28.93
CA ALA A 170 16.05 -7.06 -29.78
C ALA A 170 15.49 -5.62 -29.81
N PRO A 171 16.32 -4.59 -30.07
CA PRO A 171 15.84 -3.22 -30.19
C PRO A 171 14.69 -3.04 -31.19
N GLY A 172 14.72 -3.77 -32.31
CA GLY A 172 13.67 -3.73 -33.34
C GLY A 172 12.34 -4.37 -32.93
N ASP A 173 12.29 -5.12 -31.83
CA ASP A 173 11.05 -5.75 -31.37
C ASP A 173 10.03 -4.74 -30.84
N PHE A 174 10.46 -3.58 -30.31
CA PHE A 174 9.54 -2.52 -29.91
C PHE A 174 8.82 -1.90 -31.12
N ASP A 175 9.53 -1.65 -32.21
CA ASP A 175 8.92 -1.16 -33.45
C ASP A 175 8.03 -2.23 -34.09
N ARG A 176 8.45 -3.50 -34.07
CA ARG A 176 7.64 -4.62 -34.56
C ARG A 176 6.34 -4.76 -33.76
N MET A 177 6.40 -4.64 -32.44
CA MET A 177 5.24 -4.73 -31.55
C MET A 177 4.17 -3.68 -31.88
N ILE A 178 4.57 -2.44 -32.19
CA ILE A 178 3.63 -1.38 -32.59
C ILE A 178 3.05 -1.67 -33.99
N LYS A 179 3.89 -2.09 -34.95
CA LYS A 179 3.45 -2.40 -36.31
C LYS A 179 2.46 -3.57 -36.33
N ASP A 180 2.77 -4.66 -35.64
CA ASP A 180 1.88 -5.81 -35.54
C ASP A 180 0.52 -5.39 -34.93
N ALA A 181 0.51 -4.55 -33.89
CA ALA A 181 -0.74 -4.04 -33.32
C ALA A 181 -1.55 -3.19 -34.32
N LEU A 182 -0.88 -2.35 -35.13
CA LEU A 182 -1.53 -1.52 -36.15
C LEU A 182 -2.03 -2.31 -37.37
N ASP A 183 -1.34 -3.39 -37.71
CA ASP A 183 -1.64 -4.25 -38.86
C ASP A 183 -2.73 -5.29 -38.53
N GLU A 184 -2.69 -5.87 -37.33
CA GLU A 184 -3.67 -6.86 -36.88
C GLU A 184 -5.00 -6.22 -36.46
N HIS A 185 -4.99 -4.92 -36.11
CA HIS A 185 -6.17 -4.15 -35.73
C HIS A 185 -6.31 -2.88 -36.59
N PRO A 186 -6.64 -3.02 -37.89
CA PRO A 186 -6.62 -1.90 -38.83
C PRO A 186 -7.66 -0.81 -38.49
N ASP A 187 -8.79 -1.20 -37.92
CA ASP A 187 -9.96 -0.34 -37.67
C ASP A 187 -10.11 0.08 -36.20
N GLU A 188 -9.21 -0.35 -35.31
CA GLU A 188 -9.27 -0.04 -33.88
C GLU A 188 -8.12 0.90 -33.45
N PRO A 189 -8.33 1.72 -32.41
CA PRO A 189 -7.25 2.51 -31.83
C PRO A 189 -6.20 1.62 -31.14
N VAL A 190 -4.94 1.99 -31.31
CA VAL A 190 -3.82 1.40 -30.56
C VAL A 190 -3.50 2.32 -29.38
N TYR A 191 -3.80 1.87 -28.18
CA TYR A 191 -3.49 2.60 -26.96
C TYR A 191 -2.07 2.30 -26.51
N VAL A 192 -1.25 3.33 -26.35
CA VAL A 192 0.12 3.18 -25.82
C VAL A 192 0.16 3.69 -24.38
N ARG A 193 0.65 2.84 -23.48
CA ARG A 193 0.85 3.21 -22.08
C ARG A 193 2.33 3.37 -21.76
N SER A 194 2.70 4.58 -21.34
CA SER A 194 4.04 4.90 -20.88
C SER A 194 4.36 4.25 -19.53
N HIS A 195 5.63 3.90 -19.31
CA HIS A 195 6.08 3.36 -18.03
C HIS A 195 6.09 4.45 -16.93
N PRO A 196 5.62 4.16 -15.69
CA PRO A 196 5.52 5.18 -14.64
C PRO A 196 6.86 5.82 -14.24
N ASP A 197 7.99 5.09 -14.38
CA ASP A 197 9.32 5.65 -14.10
C ASP A 197 9.68 6.86 -15.00
N HIS A 198 9.04 7.06 -16.15
CA HIS A 198 9.29 8.25 -16.98
C HIS A 198 8.97 9.53 -16.19
N ARG A 199 7.86 9.52 -15.43
CA ARG A 199 7.43 10.64 -14.58
C ARG A 199 8.20 10.70 -13.26
N TYR A 200 8.38 9.55 -12.60
CA TYR A 200 8.91 9.53 -11.23
C TYR A 200 10.43 9.44 -11.13
N ARG A 201 11.11 9.00 -12.21
CA ARG A 201 12.56 8.75 -12.21
C ARG A 201 13.28 9.33 -13.44
N GLY A 202 12.60 10.11 -14.28
CA GLY A 202 13.19 10.80 -15.43
C GLY A 202 13.76 9.85 -16.50
N LYS A 203 13.16 8.67 -16.66
CA LYS A 203 13.59 7.69 -17.66
C LYS A 203 12.92 7.89 -19.02
N HIS A 204 13.47 7.29 -20.08
CA HIS A 204 13.02 7.48 -21.46
C HIS A 204 12.36 6.22 -22.05
N SER A 205 11.45 6.43 -22.99
CA SER A 205 10.72 5.40 -23.73
C SER A 205 11.64 4.52 -24.60
N CYS A 206 11.22 3.26 -24.79
CA CYS A 206 11.80 2.36 -25.77
C CYS A 206 11.29 2.60 -27.19
N PHE A 207 10.12 3.24 -27.36
CA PHE A 207 9.55 3.52 -28.68
C PHE A 207 10.28 4.64 -29.42
N ALA A 208 10.33 4.50 -30.74
CA ALA A 208 10.88 5.51 -31.63
C ALA A 208 9.91 6.70 -31.78
N PRO A 209 10.40 7.92 -32.11
CA PRO A 209 9.57 9.13 -32.13
C PRO A 209 8.32 9.06 -33.04
N TRP A 210 8.39 8.31 -34.15
CA TRP A 210 7.30 8.19 -35.12
C TRP A 210 6.02 7.60 -34.50
N VAL A 211 6.16 6.76 -33.48
CA VAL A 211 5.04 6.16 -32.73
C VAL A 211 4.14 7.24 -32.13
N PHE A 212 4.71 8.36 -31.70
CA PHE A 212 3.97 9.46 -31.07
C PHE A 212 3.34 10.43 -32.08
N THR A 213 3.61 10.25 -33.37
CA THR A 213 3.03 11.04 -34.46
C THR A 213 2.05 10.26 -35.33
N GLU A 214 1.95 8.94 -35.15
CA GLU A 214 1.01 8.07 -35.85
C GLU A 214 -0.44 8.35 -35.39
N PRO A 215 -1.36 8.76 -36.28
CA PRO A 215 -2.72 9.16 -35.90
C PRO A 215 -3.54 8.11 -35.16
N ARG A 216 -3.35 6.81 -35.43
CA ARG A 216 -4.09 5.73 -34.75
C ARG A 216 -3.56 5.40 -33.36
N ILE A 217 -2.39 5.94 -32.98
CA ILE A 217 -1.79 5.70 -31.68
C ILE A 217 -2.28 6.73 -30.67
N LYS A 218 -3.00 6.27 -29.65
CA LYS A 218 -3.54 7.09 -28.57
C LYS A 218 -2.73 6.89 -27.30
N LEU A 219 -2.00 7.91 -26.86
CA LEU A 219 -1.26 7.85 -25.59
C LEU A 219 -2.22 7.91 -24.40
N LEU A 220 -2.13 6.92 -23.53
CA LEU A 220 -2.91 6.90 -22.29
C LEU A 220 -2.29 7.81 -21.23
N PRO A 221 -3.12 8.51 -20.43
CA PRO A 221 -2.61 9.28 -19.29
C PRO A 221 -1.81 8.39 -18.34
N PRO A 222 -0.67 8.88 -17.80
CA PRO A 222 0.13 8.13 -16.85
C PRO A 222 -0.59 7.89 -15.51
N ASP A 223 -1.72 8.57 -15.28
CA ASP A 223 -2.53 8.51 -14.08
C ASP A 223 -3.52 7.36 -14.03
N LEU A 224 -3.83 6.71 -15.17
CA LEU A 224 -4.70 5.53 -15.19
C LEU A 224 -3.97 4.36 -14.50
N SER A 225 -4.67 3.46 -13.83
CA SER A 225 -4.07 2.20 -13.36
C SER A 225 -4.04 1.13 -14.46
N PRO A 226 -3.20 0.08 -14.35
CA PRO A 226 -3.26 -1.06 -15.28
C PRO A 226 -4.64 -1.69 -15.37
N ALA A 227 -5.30 -1.90 -14.22
CA ALA A 227 -6.66 -2.44 -14.17
C ALA A 227 -7.67 -1.55 -14.95
N GLN A 228 -7.56 -0.22 -14.85
CA GLN A 228 -8.36 0.70 -15.67
C GLN A 228 -8.07 0.56 -17.17
N CYS A 229 -6.82 0.30 -17.58
CA CYS A 229 -6.51 0.06 -18.99
C CYS A 229 -7.14 -1.25 -19.50
N PHE A 230 -7.13 -2.30 -18.68
CA PHE A 230 -7.69 -3.61 -19.06
C PHE A 230 -9.22 -3.62 -19.18
N SER A 231 -9.91 -2.60 -18.67
CA SER A 231 -11.38 -2.51 -18.79
C SER A 231 -11.84 -2.18 -20.21
N PHE A 232 -11.02 -1.48 -21.00
CA PHE A 232 -11.30 -1.11 -22.39
C PHE A 232 -10.30 -1.69 -23.42
N CYS A 233 -9.17 -2.25 -22.96
CA CYS A 233 -8.23 -3.01 -23.79
C CYS A 233 -8.17 -4.49 -23.36
N ARG A 234 -8.74 -5.39 -24.16
CA ARG A 234 -8.76 -6.85 -23.87
C ARG A 234 -7.65 -7.65 -24.54
N GLU A 235 -6.86 -7.00 -25.38
CA GLU A 235 -5.65 -7.57 -25.98
C GLU A 235 -4.45 -6.66 -25.69
N ILE A 236 -3.34 -7.27 -25.27
CA ILE A 236 -2.16 -6.56 -24.77
C ILE A 236 -0.92 -7.07 -25.48
N TYR A 237 -0.15 -6.14 -26.03
CA TYR A 237 1.16 -6.36 -26.61
C TYR A 237 2.20 -5.88 -25.63
N ALA A 238 3.04 -6.79 -25.14
CA ALA A 238 4.05 -6.50 -24.16
C ALA A 238 5.42 -7.07 -24.59
N GLY A 239 6.48 -6.33 -24.31
CA GLY A 239 7.83 -6.87 -24.38
C GLY A 239 8.11 -7.86 -23.26
N THR A 240 8.68 -7.37 -22.17
CA THR A 240 8.99 -8.14 -20.95
C THR A 240 8.30 -7.58 -19.71
N SER A 241 7.37 -6.63 -19.89
CA SER A 241 6.71 -5.91 -18.80
C SER A 241 5.89 -6.84 -17.91
N LEU A 242 5.94 -6.65 -16.59
CA LEU A 242 5.05 -7.34 -15.66
C LEU A 242 3.57 -7.06 -15.96
N MET A 243 3.27 -5.92 -16.59
CA MET A 243 1.90 -5.56 -16.96
C MET A 243 1.23 -6.59 -17.91
N GLY A 244 2.01 -7.34 -18.70
CA GLY A 244 1.45 -8.44 -19.48
C GLY A 244 0.94 -9.59 -18.59
N MET A 245 1.67 -9.94 -17.52
CA MET A 245 1.17 -10.90 -16.52
C MET A 245 -0.07 -10.38 -15.80
N GLU A 246 -0.08 -9.10 -15.42
CA GLU A 246 -1.28 -8.47 -14.83
C GLU A 246 -2.47 -8.55 -15.79
N GLY A 247 -2.24 -8.34 -17.09
CA GLY A 247 -3.22 -8.55 -18.15
C GLY A 247 -3.84 -9.94 -18.15
N LEU A 248 -3.02 -11.00 -18.07
CA LEU A 248 -3.51 -12.38 -17.94
C LEU A 248 -4.39 -12.55 -16.70
N LEU A 249 -3.97 -12.01 -15.56
CA LEU A 249 -4.75 -12.06 -14.31
C LEU A 249 -6.11 -11.38 -14.41
N HIS A 250 -6.23 -10.36 -15.27
CA HIS A 250 -7.46 -9.64 -15.60
C HIS A 250 -8.25 -10.26 -16.78
N GLY A 251 -7.81 -11.39 -17.32
CA GLY A 251 -8.49 -12.12 -18.39
C GLY A 251 -8.26 -11.56 -19.80
N CYS A 252 -7.22 -10.75 -19.99
CA CYS A 252 -6.85 -10.25 -21.32
C CYS A 252 -6.06 -11.30 -22.11
N LYS A 253 -6.17 -11.23 -23.44
CA LYS A 253 -5.24 -11.90 -24.35
C LYS A 253 -3.90 -11.16 -24.32
N VAL A 254 -2.79 -11.89 -24.26
CA VAL A 254 -1.45 -11.28 -24.13
C VAL A 254 -0.49 -11.84 -25.16
N LYS A 255 0.07 -10.94 -25.97
CA LYS A 255 1.13 -11.18 -26.94
C LYS A 255 2.46 -10.70 -26.37
N THR A 256 3.45 -11.58 -26.31
CA THR A 256 4.77 -11.28 -25.74
C THR A 256 5.84 -11.20 -26.82
N TYR A 257 6.69 -10.17 -26.77
CA TYR A 257 7.82 -10.00 -27.68
C TYR A 257 9.17 -10.37 -27.05
N GLY A 258 9.18 -10.61 -25.73
CA GLY A 258 10.29 -11.19 -25.01
C GLY A 258 9.88 -12.43 -24.21
N TRP A 259 10.87 -13.20 -23.78
CA TRP A 259 10.75 -14.46 -23.06
C TRP A 259 10.77 -14.26 -21.54
N ASN A 260 9.86 -13.43 -21.05
CA ASN A 260 9.65 -13.21 -19.62
C ASN A 260 9.21 -14.51 -18.88
N PHE A 261 9.13 -14.48 -17.55
CA PHE A 261 8.81 -15.69 -16.75
C PHE A 261 7.41 -16.28 -17.02
N TYR A 262 6.50 -15.53 -17.64
CA TYR A 262 5.13 -15.97 -17.90
C TYR A 262 4.86 -16.35 -19.37
N ALA A 263 5.79 -16.07 -20.29
CA ALA A 263 5.75 -16.49 -21.70
C ALA A 263 5.88 -18.02 -21.88
N GLY A 264 5.57 -18.60 -23.04
CA GLY A 264 5.94 -19.98 -23.39
C GLY A 264 5.17 -21.10 -22.67
N TRP A 265 4.35 -20.80 -21.66
CA TRP A 265 3.59 -21.80 -20.90
C TRP A 265 2.20 -22.09 -21.48
N GLY A 266 1.90 -21.57 -22.68
CA GLY A 266 0.59 -21.69 -23.34
C GLY A 266 -0.48 -20.74 -22.81
N LEU A 267 -0.11 -19.76 -21.97
CA LEU A 267 -0.99 -18.68 -21.48
C LEU A 267 -0.91 -17.40 -22.32
N THR A 268 0.14 -17.28 -23.14
CA THR A 268 0.43 -16.12 -23.98
C THR A 268 0.59 -16.56 -25.44
N GLU A 269 0.48 -15.60 -26.33
CA GLU A 269 0.92 -15.75 -27.71
C GLU A 269 2.35 -15.20 -27.85
N ASP A 270 3.32 -16.10 -27.95
CA ASP A 270 4.74 -15.75 -27.87
C ASP A 270 5.30 -15.41 -29.25
N ARG A 271 5.57 -14.12 -29.47
CA ARG A 271 6.14 -13.56 -30.72
C ARG A 271 7.65 -13.30 -30.63
N GLY A 272 8.27 -13.59 -29.48
CA GLY A 272 9.69 -13.40 -29.24
C GLY A 272 10.57 -14.29 -30.14
N THR A 273 11.51 -13.70 -30.87
CA THR A 273 12.33 -14.43 -31.87
C THR A 273 13.47 -15.26 -31.27
N ARG A 274 13.85 -15.00 -30.00
CA ARG A 274 15.00 -15.63 -29.35
C ARG A 274 14.69 -16.00 -27.90
N GLY A 275 14.39 -17.28 -27.64
CA GLY A 275 14.28 -17.77 -26.27
C GLY A 275 13.90 -19.23 -26.11
N PRO A 276 13.78 -19.70 -24.87
CA PRO A 276 13.64 -21.11 -24.55
C PRO A 276 12.26 -21.64 -24.93
N GLN A 277 12.21 -22.70 -25.72
CA GLN A 277 10.96 -23.43 -25.91
C GLN A 277 10.62 -24.18 -24.62
N ARG A 278 9.63 -23.67 -23.87
CA ARG A 278 9.13 -24.30 -22.64
C ARG A 278 8.22 -25.46 -23.02
N GLN A 279 8.42 -26.62 -22.40
CA GLN A 279 7.73 -27.86 -22.80
C GLN A 279 6.39 -28.04 -22.08
N ASN A 280 6.27 -27.51 -20.86
CA ASN A 280 5.06 -27.64 -20.06
C ASN A 280 4.02 -26.57 -20.39
N ARG A 281 2.75 -26.91 -20.17
CA ARG A 281 1.64 -25.95 -20.18
C ARG A 281 1.19 -25.72 -18.74
N LEU A 282 0.93 -24.47 -18.39
CA LEU A 282 0.47 -24.09 -17.06
C LEU A 282 -0.93 -23.49 -17.14
N ASP A 283 -1.72 -23.68 -16.08
CA ASP A 283 -2.86 -22.82 -15.84
C ASP A 283 -2.44 -21.53 -15.13
N LEU A 284 -3.31 -20.52 -15.21
CA LEU A 284 -3.04 -19.20 -14.64
C LEU A 284 -2.90 -19.23 -13.12
N ALA A 285 -3.60 -20.14 -12.44
CA ALA A 285 -3.55 -20.30 -10.99
C ALA A 285 -2.18 -20.82 -10.51
N THR A 286 -1.59 -21.75 -11.26
CA THR A 286 -0.25 -22.29 -10.99
C THR A 286 0.81 -21.22 -11.18
N LEU A 287 0.72 -20.47 -12.28
CA LEU A 287 1.63 -19.34 -12.53
C LEU A 287 1.51 -18.27 -11.44
N PHE A 288 0.29 -17.90 -11.05
CA PHE A 288 0.04 -16.95 -9.97
C PHE A 288 0.58 -17.46 -8.63
N LYS A 289 0.29 -18.71 -8.25
CA LYS A 289 0.79 -19.33 -7.02
C LYS A 289 2.31 -19.29 -6.96
N SER A 290 3.00 -19.75 -8.01
CA SER A 290 4.45 -19.81 -8.02
C SER A 290 5.08 -18.41 -7.98
N ALA A 291 4.57 -17.45 -8.74
CA ALA A 291 5.12 -16.10 -8.79
C ALA A 291 4.77 -15.25 -7.55
N TYR A 292 3.48 -15.14 -7.23
CA TYR A 292 2.98 -14.23 -6.21
C TYR A 292 3.00 -14.83 -4.80
N LEU A 293 2.86 -16.14 -4.61
CA LEU A 293 2.78 -16.71 -3.25
C LEU A 293 4.08 -17.38 -2.82
N GLN A 294 4.74 -18.09 -3.75
CA GLN A 294 5.93 -18.87 -3.42
C GLN A 294 7.23 -18.10 -3.64
N TYR A 295 7.39 -17.42 -4.77
CA TYR A 295 8.62 -16.71 -5.10
C TYR A 295 8.74 -15.32 -4.45
N THR A 296 7.60 -14.70 -4.13
CA THR A 296 7.54 -13.37 -3.50
C THR A 296 7.38 -13.49 -1.98
N HIS A 297 8.22 -12.78 -1.23
CA HIS A 297 8.12 -12.67 0.22
C HIS A 297 7.51 -11.31 0.60
N TYR A 298 6.44 -11.34 1.39
CA TYR A 298 5.73 -10.14 1.83
C TYR A 298 6.05 -9.78 3.27
N PHE A 299 5.97 -8.48 3.54
CA PHE A 299 6.23 -7.88 4.82
C PHE A 299 5.21 -6.78 5.09
N ASP A 300 4.68 -6.79 6.30
CA ASP A 300 3.77 -5.76 6.78
C ASP A 300 4.48 -4.39 6.75
N PRO A 301 3.86 -3.36 6.14
CA PRO A 301 4.54 -2.08 5.94
C PRO A 301 4.80 -1.28 7.23
N ASP A 302 4.08 -1.59 8.31
CA ASP A 302 4.14 -0.85 9.58
C ASP A 302 5.07 -1.55 10.57
N THR A 303 5.00 -2.88 10.68
CA THR A 303 5.81 -3.69 11.61
C THR A 303 7.10 -4.21 10.98
N LEU A 304 7.16 -4.29 9.65
CA LEU A 304 8.22 -4.95 8.87
C LEU A 304 8.34 -6.46 9.15
N GLU A 305 7.36 -7.07 9.82
CA GLU A 305 7.31 -8.51 10.06
C GLU A 305 6.85 -9.24 8.79
N SER A 306 7.22 -10.52 8.66
CA SER A 306 6.82 -11.31 7.49
C SER A 306 5.32 -11.60 7.54
N CYS A 307 4.65 -11.43 6.40
CA CYS A 307 3.23 -11.66 6.26
C CYS A 307 2.91 -12.43 4.95
N GLY A 308 1.63 -12.65 4.69
CA GLY A 308 1.11 -13.21 3.44
C GLY A 308 0.69 -12.12 2.45
N MET A 309 0.39 -12.54 1.21
CA MET A 309 -0.21 -11.63 0.22
C MET A 309 -1.57 -11.10 0.70
N ASN A 310 -2.33 -11.91 1.45
CA ASN A 310 -3.64 -11.52 1.96
C ASN A 310 -3.57 -10.24 2.81
N ASP A 311 -2.58 -10.17 3.72
CA ASP A 311 -2.36 -8.99 4.58
C ASP A 311 -2.02 -7.75 3.74
N ILE A 312 -1.28 -7.91 2.64
CA ILE A 312 -0.97 -6.81 1.71
C ILE A 312 -2.21 -6.38 0.92
N LEU A 313 -3.10 -7.30 0.57
CA LEU A 313 -4.38 -6.97 -0.05
C LEU A 313 -5.30 -6.23 0.92
N ASP A 314 -5.34 -6.63 2.20
CA ASP A 314 -6.10 -5.94 3.25
C ASP A 314 -5.55 -4.52 3.45
N HIS A 315 -4.22 -4.37 3.55
CA HIS A 315 -3.56 -3.07 3.60
C HIS A 315 -3.93 -2.21 2.39
N LEU A 316 -3.81 -2.72 1.17
CA LEU A 316 -4.13 -1.96 -0.05
C LEU A 316 -5.61 -1.59 -0.13
N ALA A 317 -6.52 -2.47 0.28
CA ALA A 317 -7.95 -2.18 0.32
C ALA A 317 -8.23 -0.98 1.24
N LEU A 318 -7.68 -0.98 2.45
CA LEU A 318 -7.79 0.14 3.39
C LEU A 318 -7.20 1.44 2.81
N GLN A 319 -6.03 1.37 2.16
CA GLN A 319 -5.43 2.55 1.53
C GLN A 319 -6.33 3.10 0.42
N LYS A 320 -6.88 2.25 -0.44
CA LYS A 320 -7.77 2.68 -1.54
C LYS A 320 -9.07 3.30 -1.03
N GLU A 321 -9.67 2.71 0.00
CA GLU A 321 -10.84 3.28 0.68
C GLU A 321 -10.53 4.67 1.24
N THR A 322 -9.41 4.80 1.96
CA THR A 322 -8.96 6.06 2.53
C THR A 322 -8.70 7.11 1.44
N PHE A 323 -8.05 6.73 0.34
CA PHE A 323 -7.81 7.62 -0.80
C PHE A 323 -9.11 8.10 -1.44
N LEU A 324 -10.10 7.22 -1.56
CA LEU A 324 -11.42 7.57 -2.05
C LEU A 324 -12.12 8.56 -1.11
N ALA A 325 -12.08 8.28 0.20
CA ALA A 325 -12.63 9.15 1.24
C ALA A 325 -11.95 10.54 1.26
N ASN A 326 -10.66 10.61 0.91
CA ASN A 326 -9.84 11.82 0.90
C ASN A 326 -9.80 12.55 -0.45
N ARG A 327 -10.40 12.05 -1.54
CA ARG A 327 -10.31 12.64 -2.89
C ARG A 327 -10.80 14.09 -2.97
N GLY A 328 -10.30 14.87 -3.92
CA GLY A 328 -10.71 16.26 -4.11
C GLY A 328 -10.07 17.22 -3.10
N GLN A 329 -10.65 18.41 -2.95
CA GLN A 329 -10.08 19.47 -2.11
C GLN A 329 -10.48 19.30 -0.64
N ARG A 330 -9.47 19.31 0.23
CA ARG A 330 -9.59 19.27 1.70
C ARG A 330 -9.06 20.56 2.28
N VAL A 331 -9.92 21.32 2.94
CA VAL A 331 -9.56 22.64 3.49
C VAL A 331 -9.55 22.57 5.01
N THR A 332 -8.38 22.66 5.64
CA THR A 332 -8.30 22.73 7.11
C THR A 332 -8.42 24.17 7.57
N VAL A 333 -9.28 24.46 8.55
CA VAL A 333 -9.49 25.80 9.10
C VAL A 333 -8.95 25.88 10.53
N GLY A 334 -8.02 26.82 10.77
CA GLY A 334 -7.54 27.13 12.12
C GLY A 334 -6.67 26.05 12.78
N PHE A 335 -6.15 25.10 12.00
CA PHE A 335 -5.24 24.07 12.51
C PHE A 335 -3.95 24.72 13.03
N SER A 336 -3.47 24.27 14.20
CA SER A 336 -2.17 24.71 14.72
C SER A 336 -1.01 24.23 13.82
N SER A 337 0.16 24.87 13.89
CA SER A 337 1.31 24.53 13.04
C SER A 337 1.68 23.04 13.10
N TRP A 338 1.59 22.42 14.27
CA TRP A 338 1.81 20.98 14.43
C TRP A 338 0.75 20.13 13.70
N LYS A 339 -0.53 20.47 13.87
CA LYS A 339 -1.64 19.76 13.21
C LYS A 339 -1.59 19.93 11.69
N LYS A 340 -1.12 21.09 11.21
CA LYS A 340 -0.87 21.34 9.78
C LYS A 340 0.17 20.38 9.18
N THR A 341 1.14 19.91 9.95
CA THR A 341 2.09 18.90 9.46
C THR A 341 1.45 17.52 9.44
N ILE A 342 0.75 17.12 10.52
CA ILE A 342 0.16 15.78 10.65
C ILE A 342 -0.95 15.53 9.62
N VAL A 343 -1.79 16.54 9.34
CA VAL A 343 -2.93 16.37 8.44
C VAL A 343 -2.54 15.95 7.02
N LEU A 344 -1.30 16.26 6.61
CA LEU A 344 -0.76 15.85 5.32
C LEU A 344 -0.61 14.33 5.19
N ASP A 345 -0.38 13.63 6.30
CA ASP A 345 -0.28 12.18 6.34
C ASP A 345 -1.66 11.52 6.40
N TYR A 346 -2.58 12.06 7.21
CA TYR A 346 -3.95 11.54 7.38
C TYR A 346 -4.82 11.71 6.14
N LEU A 347 -4.75 12.87 5.49
CA LEU A 347 -5.58 13.18 4.32
C LEU A 347 -4.87 12.84 3.01
N ARG A 348 -3.78 12.07 3.07
CA ARG A 348 -3.00 11.74 1.89
C ARG A 348 -3.83 10.90 0.91
N GLY A 349 -3.75 11.25 -0.38
CA GLY A 349 -4.35 10.45 -1.45
C GLY A 349 -3.86 10.85 -2.85
N PRO A 350 -3.97 9.97 -3.88
CA PRO A 350 -3.54 10.23 -5.25
C PRO A 350 -4.19 11.42 -5.93
N SER A 351 -5.43 11.72 -5.55
CA SER A 351 -6.21 12.84 -6.08
C SER A 351 -6.67 13.78 -4.96
N THR A 352 -5.87 13.95 -3.91
CA THR A 352 -6.19 14.85 -2.80
C THR A 352 -5.39 16.13 -2.89
N GLU A 353 -6.09 17.25 -2.79
CA GLU A 353 -5.49 18.59 -2.67
C GLU A 353 -5.77 19.13 -1.27
N ILE A 354 -4.72 19.46 -0.52
CA ILE A 354 -4.87 19.97 0.85
C ILE A 354 -4.57 21.46 0.86
N ALA A 355 -5.55 22.27 1.23
CA ALA A 355 -5.40 23.69 1.51
C ALA A 355 -5.52 23.95 3.01
N GLN A 356 -4.70 24.85 3.54
CA GLN A 356 -4.67 25.15 4.97
C GLN A 356 -4.86 26.64 5.18
N VAL A 357 -5.94 27.03 5.84
CA VAL A 357 -6.34 28.42 6.04
C VAL A 357 -6.51 28.74 7.52
N ALA A 358 -6.37 30.01 7.88
CA ALA A 358 -6.47 30.45 9.27
C ALA A 358 -7.93 30.63 9.72
N SER A 359 -8.84 30.96 8.80
CA SER A 359 -10.23 31.30 9.12
C SER A 359 -11.21 30.85 8.05
N PHE A 360 -12.52 30.82 8.39
CA PHE A 360 -13.57 30.53 7.42
C PHE A 360 -13.67 31.59 6.31
N GLY A 361 -13.39 32.87 6.61
CA GLY A 361 -13.40 33.91 5.57
C GLY A 361 -12.32 33.74 4.51
N GLU A 362 -11.21 33.06 4.85
CA GLU A 362 -10.23 32.60 3.85
C GLU A 362 -10.75 31.36 3.11
N ALA A 363 -11.34 30.40 3.83
CA ALA A 363 -11.94 29.21 3.22
C ALA A 363 -13.00 29.58 2.17
N GLU A 364 -13.84 30.61 2.40
CA GLU A 364 -14.88 31.04 1.45
C GLU A 364 -14.29 31.53 0.12
N LYS A 365 -13.05 32.03 0.15
CA LYS A 365 -12.36 32.53 -1.04
C LYS A 365 -11.62 31.43 -1.79
N SER A 366 -11.12 30.41 -1.10
CA SER A 366 -10.22 29.40 -1.67
C SER A 366 -10.85 28.02 -1.87
N ALA A 367 -11.92 27.70 -1.14
CA ALA A 367 -12.58 26.40 -1.19
C ALA A 367 -13.49 26.31 -2.42
N SER A 368 -13.35 25.26 -3.22
CA SER A 368 -14.32 24.94 -4.26
C SER A 368 -15.68 24.58 -3.64
N GLY A 369 -16.75 24.58 -4.46
CA GLY A 369 -18.09 24.22 -4.01
C GLY A 369 -18.20 22.79 -3.45
N GLU A 370 -17.34 21.89 -3.94
CA GLU A 370 -17.30 20.47 -3.55
C GLU A 370 -16.25 20.19 -2.46
N ALA A 371 -15.49 21.20 -2.03
CA ALA A 371 -14.44 21.02 -1.04
C ALA A 371 -15.01 20.62 0.32
N GLN A 372 -14.39 19.63 0.95
CA GLN A 372 -14.68 19.29 2.34
C GLN A 372 -13.83 20.16 3.27
N VAL A 373 -14.47 20.75 4.28
CA VAL A 373 -13.83 21.67 5.22
C VAL A 373 -13.63 21.00 6.58
N LEU A 374 -12.40 20.90 7.04
CA LEU A 374 -12.05 20.24 8.30
C LEU A 374 -11.79 21.28 9.39
N VAL A 375 -12.43 21.12 10.53
CA VAL A 375 -12.38 22.06 11.66
C VAL A 375 -12.06 21.27 12.93
N TRP A 376 -10.99 21.64 13.63
CA TRP A 376 -10.60 20.91 14.84
C TRP A 376 -11.53 21.26 16.02
N GLY A 377 -12.05 20.24 16.69
CA GLY A 377 -12.88 20.36 17.89
C GLY A 377 -14.17 21.16 17.66
N ARG A 378 -14.83 21.53 18.76
CA ARG A 378 -16.17 22.14 18.72
C ARG A 378 -16.21 23.60 18.24
N ARG A 379 -15.10 24.34 18.34
CA ARG A 379 -15.03 25.76 17.94
C ARG A 379 -13.95 25.99 16.89
N PRO A 380 -14.09 26.99 16.01
CA PRO A 380 -15.20 27.96 15.90
C PRO A 380 -16.52 27.35 15.39
N GLU A 381 -17.63 28.10 15.47
CA GLU A 381 -18.90 27.71 14.85
C GLU A 381 -18.76 27.60 13.34
N ILE A 382 -19.41 26.60 12.73
CA ILE A 382 -19.39 26.39 11.29
C ILE A 382 -20.42 27.35 10.65
N PRO A 383 -20.00 28.24 9.73
CA PRO A 383 -20.93 29.11 9.02
C PRO A 383 -21.91 28.32 8.14
N GLU A 384 -23.08 28.89 7.89
CA GLU A 384 -24.13 28.28 7.05
C GLU A 384 -23.61 27.84 5.67
N SER A 385 -22.71 28.64 5.07
CA SER A 385 -22.07 28.39 3.77
C SER A 385 -21.22 27.10 3.70
N PHE A 386 -20.93 26.50 4.85
CA PHE A 386 -20.16 25.25 4.96
C PHE A 386 -20.95 24.10 5.58
N LYS A 387 -22.19 24.32 6.02
CA LYS A 387 -23.02 23.21 6.53
C LYS A 387 -23.24 22.17 5.41
N GLY A 388 -23.21 20.89 5.79
CA GLY A 388 -23.29 19.75 4.85
C GLY A 388 -21.95 19.36 4.19
N ARG A 389 -20.91 20.21 4.27
CA ARG A 389 -19.56 19.88 3.76
C ARG A 389 -18.43 20.11 4.75
N ALA A 390 -18.73 20.62 5.94
CA ALA A 390 -17.80 20.72 7.04
C ALA A 390 -17.76 19.44 7.88
N VAL A 391 -16.58 19.13 8.41
CA VAL A 391 -16.32 17.97 9.27
C VAL A 391 -15.54 18.42 10.49
N ARG A 392 -16.01 18.02 11.66
CA ARG A 392 -15.33 18.21 12.95
C ARG A 392 -14.28 17.13 13.13
N VAL A 393 -13.08 17.52 13.56
CA VAL A 393 -11.95 16.60 13.75
C VAL A 393 -11.49 16.63 15.20
N GLU A 394 -11.21 15.47 15.79
CA GLU A 394 -10.64 15.36 17.14
C GLU A 394 -9.67 14.18 17.25
N ASP A 395 -8.86 14.15 18.32
CA ASP A 395 -8.04 12.98 18.67
C ASP A 395 -8.91 11.72 18.87
N GLY A 396 -8.51 10.61 18.26
CA GLY A 396 -9.18 9.32 18.43
C GLY A 396 -9.03 8.69 19.81
N PHE A 397 -9.82 7.64 20.06
CA PHE A 397 -9.87 6.95 21.36
C PHE A 397 -8.57 6.21 21.70
N ILE A 398 -7.83 5.74 20.68
CA ILE A 398 -6.45 5.30 20.79
C ILE A 398 -5.57 6.33 20.09
N ARG A 399 -4.92 7.19 20.87
CA ARG A 399 -4.22 8.33 20.32
C ARG A 399 -2.74 8.07 20.08
N SER A 400 -1.95 7.65 21.07
CA SER A 400 -0.49 7.69 20.90
C SER A 400 0.25 6.86 21.95
N LYS A 401 1.57 6.71 21.78
CA LYS A 401 2.50 6.35 22.87
C LYS A 401 3.14 7.62 23.43
N GLY A 402 2.52 8.19 24.47
CA GLY A 402 2.87 9.48 25.05
C GLY A 402 1.77 10.54 24.85
N LEU A 403 1.90 11.68 25.54
CA LEU A 403 0.96 12.79 25.43
C LEU A 403 1.23 13.63 24.18
N GLY A 404 0.20 14.11 23.50
CA GLY A 404 0.39 15.03 22.36
C GLY A 404 0.80 16.44 22.75
N ALA A 405 0.71 16.83 24.04
CA ALA A 405 1.40 18.01 24.54
C ALA A 405 2.93 17.92 24.37
N ALA A 406 3.47 16.69 24.30
CA ALA A 406 4.85 16.41 23.96
C ALA A 406 5.04 16.12 22.45
N PHE A 407 4.10 16.54 21.60
CA PHE A 407 4.15 16.38 20.14
C PHE A 407 4.30 14.92 19.67
N ASN A 408 3.76 13.96 20.43
CA ASN A 408 3.65 12.58 19.98
C ASN A 408 2.66 12.48 18.81
N PHE A 409 3.02 11.70 17.78
CA PHE A 409 2.19 11.50 16.60
C PHE A 409 0.88 10.78 16.96
N PRO A 410 -0.29 11.29 16.53
CA PRO A 410 -1.56 10.62 16.79
C PRO A 410 -1.77 9.46 15.80
N TYR A 411 -2.18 8.30 16.30
CA TYR A 411 -2.48 7.07 15.57
C TYR A 411 -3.91 7.01 15.03
N SER A 412 -4.85 7.73 15.63
CA SER A 412 -6.22 7.83 15.10
C SER A 412 -6.84 9.20 15.34
N TRP A 413 -7.78 9.58 14.48
CA TRP A 413 -8.62 10.77 14.56
C TRP A 413 -10.10 10.38 14.44
N VAL A 414 -10.97 11.18 15.07
CA VAL A 414 -12.42 11.17 14.85
C VAL A 414 -12.75 12.21 13.80
N LEU A 415 -13.61 11.88 12.84
CA LEU A 415 -14.11 12.77 11.81
C LEU A 415 -15.64 12.74 11.82
N ASP A 416 -16.27 13.75 12.43
CA ASP A 416 -17.72 13.82 12.58
C ASP A 416 -18.33 14.87 11.65
N ARG A 417 -19.31 14.47 10.85
CA ARG A 417 -20.03 15.33 9.89
C ARG A 417 -21.23 16.03 10.52
N THR A 418 -21.91 15.40 11.47
CA THR A 418 -23.11 15.95 12.12
C THR A 418 -22.76 16.89 13.28
N GLY A 419 -21.90 16.44 14.19
CA GLY A 419 -21.52 17.13 15.41
C GLY A 419 -20.45 16.34 16.16
N ILE A 420 -19.62 16.99 16.97
CA ILE A 420 -18.50 16.32 17.64
C ILE A 420 -18.97 15.52 18.85
N TYR A 421 -18.57 14.26 18.96
CA TYR A 421 -19.11 13.28 19.94
C TYR A 421 -19.11 13.69 21.42
N PHE A 422 -18.29 14.65 21.85
CA PHE A 422 -18.23 15.09 23.24
C PHE A 422 -19.17 16.26 23.56
N ASP A 423 -19.85 16.83 22.56
CA ASP A 423 -20.85 17.87 22.75
C ASP A 423 -22.23 17.24 22.94
N GLY A 424 -22.72 17.19 24.19
CA GLY A 424 -24.04 16.64 24.50
C GLY A 424 -25.21 17.54 24.09
N GLY A 425 -24.94 18.71 23.51
CA GLY A 425 -25.96 19.65 23.04
C GLY A 425 -26.46 19.42 21.62
N ALA A 426 -25.83 18.53 20.85
CA ALA A 426 -26.21 18.24 19.47
C ALA A 426 -25.85 16.79 19.08
N PRO A 427 -26.58 16.17 18.14
CA PRO A 427 -26.25 14.82 17.66
C PRO A 427 -24.87 14.74 17.02
N SER A 428 -24.24 13.57 17.14
CA SER A 428 -22.96 13.23 16.52
C SER A 428 -23.05 11.98 15.63
N ASP A 429 -22.06 11.81 14.75
CA ASP A 429 -22.00 10.62 13.90
C ASP A 429 -21.80 9.35 14.73
N LEU A 430 -21.06 9.43 15.85
CA LEU A 430 -20.91 8.31 16.79
C LEU A 430 -22.24 7.90 17.42
N GLU A 431 -23.06 8.85 17.87
CA GLU A 431 -24.38 8.55 18.44
C GLU A 431 -25.32 7.96 17.39
N ASN A 432 -25.30 8.50 16.17
CA ASN A 432 -26.08 7.96 15.06
C ASN A 432 -25.68 6.50 14.77
N LEU A 433 -24.38 6.22 14.71
CA LEU A 433 -23.85 4.87 14.52
C LEU A 433 -24.31 3.91 15.62
N LEU A 434 -24.30 4.34 16.88
CA LEU A 434 -24.78 3.54 18.01
C LEU A 434 -26.30 3.25 17.95
N ASN A 435 -27.09 4.16 17.37
CA ASN A 435 -28.53 3.99 17.19
C ASN A 435 -28.90 3.11 15.98
N GLU A 436 -28.08 3.10 14.93
CA GLU A 436 -28.29 2.28 13.73
C GLU A 436 -28.01 0.78 13.96
N GLY A 437 -27.13 0.47 14.92
CA GLY A 437 -26.71 -0.90 15.23
C GLY A 437 -25.54 -1.39 14.38
N PHE A 438 -25.10 -2.61 14.65
CA PHE A 438 -23.88 -3.19 14.05
C PHE A 438 -24.16 -4.58 13.50
N THR A 439 -23.40 -4.98 12.48
CA THR A 439 -23.46 -6.36 11.98
C THR A 439 -22.78 -7.33 12.94
N ASP A 440 -23.07 -8.63 12.83
CA ASP A 440 -22.39 -9.66 13.64
C ASP A 440 -20.87 -9.68 13.40
N SER A 441 -20.44 -9.33 12.19
CA SER A 441 -19.03 -9.21 11.82
C SER A 441 -18.37 -8.04 12.55
N ASP A 442 -19.01 -6.87 12.58
CA ASP A 442 -18.50 -5.69 13.31
C ASP A 442 -18.34 -6.01 14.80
N LEU A 443 -19.35 -6.66 15.39
CA LEU A 443 -19.32 -7.04 16.80
C LEU A 443 -18.27 -8.12 17.10
N ALA A 444 -18.01 -9.03 16.17
CA ALA A 444 -16.94 -10.01 16.30
C ALA A 444 -15.56 -9.33 16.30
N GLY A 445 -15.31 -8.44 15.34
CA GLY A 445 -14.07 -7.66 15.29
C GLY A 445 -13.88 -6.77 16.53
N ALA A 446 -14.95 -6.13 17.02
CA ALA A 446 -14.92 -5.34 18.24
C ALA A 446 -14.53 -6.19 19.46
N ARG A 447 -15.06 -7.41 19.61
CA ARG A 447 -14.69 -8.32 20.70
C ARG A 447 -13.21 -8.72 20.66
N GLU A 448 -12.68 -8.99 19.48
CA GLU A 448 -11.26 -9.28 19.29
C GLU A 448 -10.38 -8.09 19.69
N LEU A 449 -10.69 -6.89 19.19
CA LEU A 449 -9.97 -5.66 19.52
C LEU A 449 -10.03 -5.34 21.01
N ILE A 450 -11.17 -5.53 21.67
CA ILE A 450 -11.30 -5.40 23.13
C ILE A 450 -10.38 -6.40 23.84
N GLY A 451 -10.28 -7.63 23.35
CA GLY A 451 -9.33 -8.63 23.84
C GLY A 451 -7.89 -8.13 23.77
N ILE A 452 -7.47 -7.61 22.62
CA ILE A 452 -6.13 -7.05 22.40
C ILE A 452 -5.85 -5.86 23.33
N LEU A 453 -6.80 -4.91 23.43
CA LEU A 453 -6.66 -3.74 24.30
C LEU A 453 -6.44 -4.16 25.76
N ARG A 454 -7.16 -5.18 26.23
CA ARG A 454 -7.04 -5.70 27.60
C ARG A 454 -5.74 -6.46 27.82
N GLU A 455 -5.38 -7.36 26.91
CA GLU A 455 -4.16 -8.17 27.01
C GLU A 455 -2.91 -7.27 27.01
N LYS A 456 -2.85 -6.32 26.07
CA LYS A 456 -1.73 -5.38 25.92
C LYS A 456 -1.82 -4.17 26.86
N ARG A 457 -2.92 -4.05 27.63
CA ARG A 457 -3.21 -2.92 28.55
C ARG A 457 -3.09 -1.57 27.86
N LEU A 458 -3.59 -1.48 26.63
CA LEU A 458 -3.53 -0.26 25.84
C LEU A 458 -4.50 0.78 26.39
N THR A 459 -4.06 2.04 26.43
CA THR A 459 -4.85 3.19 26.85
C THR A 459 -4.71 4.31 25.82
N LYS A 460 -5.53 5.37 25.91
CA LYS A 460 -5.51 6.48 24.94
C LYS A 460 -4.10 7.01 24.64
N TYR A 461 -3.24 7.08 25.65
CA TYR A 461 -1.88 7.62 25.54
C TYR A 461 -0.77 6.58 25.82
N ASN A 462 -1.12 5.33 26.15
CA ASN A 462 -0.18 4.26 26.51
C ASN A 462 0.94 4.72 27.47
N LEU A 463 0.58 5.53 28.47
CA LEU A 463 1.52 6.01 29.47
C LEU A 463 1.85 4.89 30.44
N THR A 464 3.10 4.84 30.87
CA THR A 464 3.50 4.03 32.02
C THR A 464 3.01 4.71 33.29
N GLY A 465 2.24 3.99 34.10
CA GLY A 465 1.85 4.42 35.44
C GLY A 465 2.50 3.53 36.49
N ASP A 466 2.75 4.11 37.66
CA ASP A 466 3.14 3.33 38.83
C ASP A 466 1.97 2.46 39.29
N GLY A 467 2.28 1.30 39.86
CA GLY A 467 1.28 0.47 40.51
C GLY A 467 0.65 1.21 41.68
N VAL A 468 -0.67 1.31 41.70
CA VAL A 468 -1.40 1.86 42.86
C VAL A 468 -1.48 0.76 43.93
N SER A 469 -0.93 1.03 45.11
CA SER A 469 -1.14 0.19 46.30
C SER A 469 -2.20 0.84 47.19
N LEU A 470 -3.19 0.04 47.60
CA LEU A 470 -4.20 0.47 48.55
C LEU A 470 -3.80 0.02 49.95
N ASP A 471 -3.90 0.91 50.94
CA ASP A 471 -3.72 0.52 52.35
C ASP A 471 -4.86 -0.41 52.75
N ARG A 472 -4.53 -1.69 52.97
CA ARG A 472 -5.48 -2.72 53.38
C ARG A 472 -6.28 -2.33 54.62
N LYS A 473 -5.71 -1.56 55.55
CA LYS A 473 -6.44 -1.10 56.75
C LYS A 473 -7.55 -0.10 56.40
N LEU A 474 -7.35 0.72 55.37
CA LEU A 474 -8.33 1.71 54.92
C LEU A 474 -9.43 1.10 54.06
N VAL A 475 -9.14 0.01 53.33
CA VAL A 475 -10.09 -0.60 52.38
C VAL A 475 -10.76 -1.89 52.90
N ASN A 476 -10.31 -2.46 54.03
CA ASN A 476 -10.86 -3.71 54.53
C ASN A 476 -12.35 -3.58 54.88
N GLY A 477 -13.19 -4.37 54.20
CA GLY A 477 -14.65 -4.36 54.38
C GLY A 477 -15.34 -3.10 53.83
N ARG A 478 -14.64 -2.21 53.11
CA ARG A 478 -15.20 -0.98 52.53
C ARG A 478 -15.23 -1.04 51.01
N LYS A 479 -16.24 -0.40 50.41
CA LYS A 479 -16.33 -0.20 48.96
C LYS A 479 -15.26 0.80 48.53
N VAL A 480 -14.47 0.45 47.52
CA VAL A 480 -13.47 1.35 46.93
C VAL A 480 -14.05 1.92 45.64
N ILE A 481 -14.14 3.25 45.56
CA ILE A 481 -14.67 3.96 44.40
C ILE A 481 -13.53 4.70 43.72
N LEU A 482 -13.27 4.37 42.45
CA LEU A 482 -12.36 5.13 41.59
C LEU A 482 -13.13 6.28 40.94
N VAL A 483 -12.73 7.52 41.25
CA VAL A 483 -13.24 8.73 40.58
C VAL A 483 -12.14 9.27 39.66
N PRO A 484 -12.21 9.02 38.34
CA PRO A 484 -11.23 9.57 37.42
C PRO A 484 -11.41 11.08 37.29
N GLY A 485 -10.35 11.85 37.58
CA GLY A 485 -10.35 13.29 37.37
C GLY A 485 -10.31 13.66 35.88
N GLN A 486 -10.73 14.89 35.58
CA GLN A 486 -10.72 15.48 34.25
C GLN A 486 -9.96 16.82 34.24
N VAL A 487 -9.49 17.24 33.06
CA VAL A 487 -8.96 18.59 32.88
C VAL A 487 -10.16 19.55 32.80
N GLU A 488 -10.35 20.40 33.79
CA GLU A 488 -11.56 21.22 33.92
C GLU A 488 -11.76 22.22 32.76
N ALA A 489 -10.67 22.63 32.11
CA ALA A 489 -10.69 23.49 30.94
C ALA A 489 -10.94 22.74 29.61
N ASP A 490 -11.11 21.41 29.64
CA ASP A 490 -11.32 20.60 28.45
C ASP A 490 -12.70 20.90 27.83
N ALA A 491 -12.76 20.88 26.49
CA ALA A 491 -14.00 21.14 25.76
C ALA A 491 -15.10 20.12 26.11
N SER A 492 -14.74 18.87 26.41
CA SER A 492 -15.70 17.83 26.83
C SER A 492 -16.40 18.17 28.15
N ILE A 493 -15.78 18.90 29.07
CA ILE A 493 -16.45 19.38 30.29
C ILE A 493 -17.37 20.57 29.96
N ALA A 494 -16.89 21.49 29.12
CA ALA A 494 -17.66 22.66 28.72
C ALA A 494 -18.97 22.26 28.00
N PHE A 495 -18.91 21.29 27.08
CA PHE A 495 -20.02 20.91 26.19
C PHE A 495 -20.69 19.57 26.52
N GLY A 496 -20.02 18.67 27.25
CA GLY A 496 -20.54 17.33 27.55
C GLY A 496 -21.11 17.14 28.96
N SER A 497 -20.75 18.01 29.92
CA SER A 497 -21.23 17.89 31.31
C SER A 497 -22.02 19.14 31.71
N PRO A 498 -23.35 19.22 31.47
CA PRO A 498 -24.12 20.44 31.71
C PRO A 498 -24.13 20.86 33.19
N GLU A 499 -24.05 19.90 34.12
CA GLU A 499 -24.20 20.14 35.55
C GLU A 499 -22.87 20.17 36.32
N VAL A 500 -22.01 19.16 36.15
CA VAL A 500 -20.79 19.01 36.96
C VAL A 500 -19.61 19.58 36.19
N LYS A 501 -19.07 20.72 36.65
CA LYS A 501 -18.03 21.47 35.91
C LYS A 501 -16.64 21.41 36.52
N SER A 502 -16.49 20.78 37.68
CA SER A 502 -15.19 20.66 38.38
C SER A 502 -14.99 19.30 39.03
N ASN A 503 -13.73 18.92 39.22
CA ASN A 503 -13.38 17.67 39.89
C ASN A 503 -13.85 17.66 41.35
N ILE A 504 -13.77 18.81 42.03
CA ILE A 504 -14.22 18.92 43.43
C ILE A 504 -15.73 18.73 43.55
N GLU A 505 -16.51 19.25 42.60
CA GLU A 505 -17.95 19.04 42.57
C GLU A 505 -18.28 17.57 42.30
N LEU A 506 -17.57 16.93 41.36
CA LEU A 506 -17.72 15.50 41.10
C LEU A 506 -17.46 14.67 42.37
N LEU A 507 -16.37 14.96 43.09
CA LEU A 507 -16.05 14.29 44.36
C LEU A 507 -17.12 14.52 45.44
N ARG A 508 -17.65 15.75 45.55
CA ARG A 508 -18.75 16.05 46.49
C ARG A 508 -20.00 15.25 46.15
N ARG A 509 -20.38 15.14 44.87
CA ARG A 509 -21.54 14.35 44.45
C ARG A 509 -21.32 12.85 44.68
N VAL A 510 -20.13 12.32 44.37
CA VAL A 510 -19.80 10.92 44.67
C VAL A 510 -19.89 10.66 46.18
N ARG A 511 -19.34 11.55 47.01
CA ARG A 511 -19.42 11.41 48.48
C ARG A 511 -20.84 11.53 49.02
N ALA A 512 -21.68 12.35 48.40
CA ALA A 512 -23.10 12.44 48.77
C ALA A 512 -23.89 11.19 48.37
N ALA A 513 -23.58 10.59 47.22
CA ALA A 513 -24.20 9.35 46.76
C ALA A 513 -23.70 8.11 47.51
N GLU A 514 -22.45 8.13 47.97
CA GLU A 514 -21.75 7.02 48.62
C GLU A 514 -21.08 7.56 49.91
N PRO A 515 -21.86 7.78 50.99
CA PRO A 515 -21.40 8.46 52.20
C PRO A 515 -20.55 7.61 53.14
N ASP A 516 -20.61 6.28 53.02
CA ASP A 516 -19.77 5.32 53.76
C ASP A 516 -18.45 5.08 53.03
#